data_AF-A0A484M5P4-F1
#
_entry.id   AF-A0A484M5P4-F1
#
_cell.length_a   1.000
_cell.length_b   1.000
_cell.length_c   1.000
_cell.angle_alpha   90.00
_cell.angle_beta   90.00
_cell.angle_gamma   90.00
#
_symmetry.space_group_name_H-M   'P 1'
#
loop_
_entity.id
_entity.type
_entity.pdbx_description
1 polymer ?
#
loop_
_entity_poly.entity_id
_entity_poly.type
_entity_poly.pdbx_seq_one_letter_code
_entity_poly.pdbx_strand_id
1 'polypeptide(L)' 'MKAYDMILHLRQLYQGQSRHERFQISKALLSCKLSVGIPIGLHVLKMIGYVETLEKLGFSLRQELATDFILQSLP' A
#
# COMPACT_ATOMS: atom_id res chain seq x y z
N MET A 1 -24.30 -24.23 10.85
CA MET A 1 -22.96 -23.93 10.32
C MET A 1 -21.96 -24.26 11.42
N LYS A 2 -20.97 -25.13 11.18
CA LYS A 2 -20.01 -25.51 12.24
C LYS A 2 -18.98 -24.39 12.45
N ALA A 3 -18.36 -24.30 13.62
CA ALA A 3 -17.35 -23.29 13.91
C ALA A 3 -16.19 -23.30 12.87
N TYR A 4 -15.82 -24.49 12.38
CA TYR A 4 -14.84 -24.65 11.32
C TYR A 4 -15.25 -23.94 10.01
N ASP A 5 -16.50 -24.10 9.59
CA ASP A 5 -17.03 -23.47 8.37
C ASP A 5 -17.05 -21.95 8.50
N MET A 6 -17.38 -21.43 9.69
CA MET A 6 -17.37 -19.99 9.97
C MET A 6 -15.95 -19.41 9.86
N ILE A 7 -14.94 -20.08 10.45
CA ILE A 7 -13.54 -19.65 10.38
C ILE A 7 -13.05 -19.66 8.93
N LEU A 8 -13.40 -20.70 8.15
CA LEU A 8 -13.03 -20.79 6.75
C LEU A 8 -13.60 -19.63 5.93
N HIS A 9 -14.89 -19.32 6.13
CA HIS A 9 -15.58 -18.25 5.41
C HIS A 9 -14.99 -16.87 5.73
N LEU A 10 -14.73 -16.60 7.02
CA LEU A 10 -14.08 -15.35 7.44
C LEU A 10 -12.67 -15.24 6.85
N ARG A 11 -11.90 -16.33 6.84
CA ARG A 11 -10.55 -16.34 6.25
C ARG A 11 -10.59 -16.01 4.76
N GLN A 12 -11.52 -16.59 4.02
CA GLN A 12 -11.71 -16.31 2.59
C GLN A 12 -12.11 -14.85 2.34
N LEU A 13 -13.06 -14.34 3.12
CA LEU A 13 -13.55 -12.96 3.00
C LEU A 13 -12.42 -11.95 3.29
N TYR A 14 -11.74 -12.08 4.43
CA TYR A 14 -10.71 -11.14 4.86
C TYR A 14 -9.40 -11.29 4.08
N GLN A 15 -9.02 -12.48 3.62
CA GLN A 15 -7.86 -12.64 2.74
C GLN A 15 -8.10 -12.00 1.36
N GLY A 16 -9.31 -12.16 0.81
CA GLY A 16 -9.70 -11.49 -0.44
C GLY A 16 -9.66 -9.97 -0.29
N GLN A 17 -10.21 -9.45 0.81
CA GLN A 17 -10.21 -8.03 1.14
C GLN A 17 -8.79 -7.48 1.31
N SER A 18 -7.95 -8.15 2.11
CA SER A 18 -6.54 -7.75 2.31
C SER A 18 -5.74 -7.74 1.02
N ARG A 19 -5.95 -8.73 0.13
CA ARG A 19 -5.30 -8.76 -1.19
C ARG A 19 -5.78 -7.60 -2.07
N HIS A 20 -7.07 -7.30 -2.06
CA HIS A 20 -7.63 -6.19 -2.82
C HIS A 20 -7.06 -4.85 -2.34
N GLU A 21 -7.07 -4.61 -1.02
CA GLU A 21 -6.54 -3.39 -0.42
C GLU A 21 -5.05 -3.21 -0.73
N ARG A 22 -4.22 -4.25 -0.55
CA ARG A 22 -2.80 -4.19 -0.94
C ARG A 22 -2.63 -3.82 -2.40
N PHE A 23 -3.42 -4.44 -3.29
CA PHE A 23 -3.33 -4.13 -4.71
C PHE A 23 -3.64 -2.66 -5.01
N GLN A 24 -4.69 -2.09 -4.40
CA GLN A 24 -5.03 -0.68 -4.60
C GLN A 24 -3.94 0.27 -4.08
N ILE A 25 -3.39 -0.01 -2.89
CA ILE A 25 -2.32 0.82 -2.31
C ILE A 25 -1.04 0.71 -3.13
N SER A 26 -0.64 -0.49 -3.56
CA SER A 26 0.53 -0.68 -4.43
C SER A 26 0.35 0.06 -5.75
N LYS A 27 -0.85 0.01 -6.34
CA LYS A 27 -1.16 0.76 -7.57
C LYS A 27 -1.03 2.27 -7.34
N ALA A 28 -1.60 2.78 -6.25
CA ALA A 28 -1.52 4.20 -5.91
C ALA A 28 -0.07 4.66 -5.70
N LEU A 29 0.73 3.89 -4.97
CA LEU A 29 2.16 4.15 -4.74
C LEU A 29 2.93 4.23 -6.06
N LEU A 30 2.82 3.20 -6.91
CA LEU A 30 3.57 3.10 -8.17
C LEU A 30 3.14 4.14 -9.23
N SER A 31 1.87 4.56 -9.19
CA SER A 31 1.34 5.61 -10.07
C SER A 31 1.56 7.03 -9.55
N CYS A 32 2.07 7.20 -8.32
CA CYS A 32 2.20 8.50 -7.71
C CYS A 32 3.26 9.34 -8.44
N LYS A 33 2.88 10.55 -8.83
CA LYS A 33 3.78 11.51 -9.50
C LYS A 33 3.62 12.88 -8.87
N LEU A 34 4.74 13.54 -8.60
CA LEU A 34 4.74 14.90 -8.08
C LEU A 34 4.18 15.83 -9.16
N SER A 35 3.07 16.50 -8.84
CA SER A 35 2.48 17.50 -9.73
C SER A 35 3.22 18.83 -9.60
N VAL A 36 3.35 19.55 -10.71
CA VAL A 36 3.98 20.88 -10.74
C VAL A 36 3.26 21.81 -9.75
N GLY A 37 4.04 22.53 -8.94
CA GLY A 37 3.52 23.46 -7.94
C GLY A 37 3.16 22.84 -6.59
N ILE A 38 3.25 21.51 -6.43
CA ILE A 38 3.09 20.86 -5.13
C ILE A 38 4.43 20.85 -4.38
N PRO A 39 4.45 21.19 -3.07
CA PRO A 39 5.65 21.05 -2.26
C PRO A 39 6.12 19.60 -2.19
N ILE A 40 7.41 19.35 -2.46
CA ILE A 40 7.99 18.01 -2.41
C ILE A 40 7.75 17.31 -1.06
N GLY A 41 7.82 18.04 0.05
CA GLY A 41 7.59 17.48 1.39
C GLY A 41 6.19 16.89 1.56
N LEU A 42 5.16 17.53 1.01
CA LEU A 42 3.78 17.02 1.07
C LEU A 42 3.62 15.74 0.23
N HIS A 43 4.28 15.70 -0.93
CA HIS A 43 4.28 14.54 -1.81
C HIS A 43 5.01 13.35 -1.18
N VAL A 44 6.20 13.56 -0.62
CA VAL A 44 6.97 12.53 0.08
C VAL A 44 6.17 11.97 1.27
N LEU A 45 5.53 12.84 2.06
CA LEU A 45 4.69 12.41 3.18
C LEU A 45 3.53 11.51 2.73
N LYS A 46 2.88 11.84 1.61
CA LYS A 46 1.84 11.01 1.01
C LYS A 46 2.37 9.63 0.60
N MET A 47 3.56 9.57 0.02
CA MET A 47 4.18 8.31 -0.38
C MET A 47 4.58 7.44 0.81
N ILE A 48 5.13 8.04 1.88
CA ILE A 48 5.39 7.37 3.15
C ILE A 48 4.10 6.75 3.69
N GLY A 49 2.98 7.48 3.65
CA GLY A 49 1.68 6.94 4.06
C GLY A 49 1.24 5.69 3.28
N TYR A 50 1.55 5.60 1.98
CA TYR A 50 1.30 4.37 1.22
C TYR A 50 2.21 3.22 1.65
N VAL A 51 3.50 3.48 1.90
CA VAL A 51 4.46 2.46 2.38
C VAL A 51 4.03 1.91 3.74
N GLU A 52 3.67 2.78 4.69
CA GLU A 52 3.18 2.38 6.01
C GLU A 52 1.86 1.58 5.92
N THR A 53 0.99 1.93 4.98
CA THR A 53 -0.26 1.19 4.76
C THR A 53 0.02 -0.21 4.22
N LEU A 54 0.99 -0.38 3.32
CA LEU A 54 1.41 -1.70 2.85
C LEU A 54 2.00 -2.55 3.97
N GLU A 55 2.80 -1.96 4.85
CA GLU A 55 3.33 -2.63 6.04
C GLU A 55 2.23 -3.13 6.97
N LYS A 56 1.22 -2.28 7.27
CA LYS A 56 0.04 -2.68 8.05
C LYS A 56 -0.74 -3.85 7.42
N LEU A 57 -0.70 -3.97 6.10
CA LEU A 57 -1.32 -5.07 5.35
C LEU A 57 -0.40 -6.31 5.23
N GLY A 58 0.73 -6.34 5.94
CA GLY A 58 1.68 -7.45 5.95
C GLY A 58 2.60 -7.48 4.72
N PHE A 59 2.77 -6.36 4.02
CA PHE A 59 3.65 -6.22 2.86
C PHE A 59 4.67 -5.10 3.08
N SER A 60 5.67 -5.38 3.91
CA SER A 60 6.74 -4.43 4.19
C SER A 60 7.67 -4.29 2.98
N LEU A 61 7.92 -3.06 2.55
CA LEU A 61 8.93 -2.74 1.55
C LEU A 61 10.30 -2.59 2.22
N ARG A 62 11.35 -3.00 1.53
CA ARG A 62 12.71 -2.62 1.94
C ARG A 62 12.86 -1.11 1.83
N GLN A 63 13.61 -0.52 2.76
CA GLN A 63 13.84 0.92 2.79
C GLN A 63 14.43 1.45 1.47
N GLU A 64 15.37 0.71 0.88
CA GLU A 64 15.98 1.03 -0.42
C GLU A 64 14.89 1.15 -1.51
N LEU A 65 14.02 0.13 -1.62
CA LEU A 65 12.96 0.11 -2.61
C LEU A 65 11.90 1.20 -2.37
N ALA A 66 11.57 1.50 -1.11
CA ALA A 66 10.68 2.61 -0.78
C ALA A 66 11.29 3.96 -1.19
N THR A 67 12.61 4.11 -1.02
CA THR A 67 13.36 5.30 -1.46
C THR A 67 13.35 5.40 -2.98
N ASP A 68 13.59 4.30 -3.69
CA ASP A 68 13.57 4.26 -5.16
C ASP A 68 12.21 4.68 -5.72
N PHE A 69 11.11 4.23 -5.12
CA PHE A 69 9.77 4.66 -5.55
C PHE A 69 9.54 6.15 -5.30
N ILE A 70 9.99 6.68 -4.16
CA ILE A 70 9.90 8.11 -3.89
C ILE A 70 10.69 8.88 -4.95
N LEU A 71 11.92 8.48 -5.26
CA LEU A 71 12.73 9.13 -6.30
C LEU A 71 12.09 9.03 -7.69
N GLN A 72 11.56 7.87 -8.07
CA GLN A 72 10.88 7.65 -9.35
C GLN A 72 9.63 8.54 -9.51
N SER A 73 9.01 8.97 -8.42
CA SER A 73 7.80 9.78 -8.45
C SER A 73 8.04 11.27 -8.74
N LEU A 74 9.28 11.72 -8.60
CA LEU A 74 9.69 13.11 -8.81
C LEU A 74 9.78 13.43 -10.32
N PRO A 75 9.67 14.72 -10.72
CA PRO A 75 9.81 15.15 -12.10
C PRO A 75 11.24 14.97 -12.63
#